data_AF-A0A9P8J1R1-F1
#
_entry.id   AF-A0A9P8J1R1-F1
#
_cell.length_a   1.000
_cell.length_b   1.000
_cell.length_c   1.000
_cell.angle_alpha   90.00
_cell.angle_beta   90.00
_cell.angle_gamma   90.00
#
_symmetry.space_group_name_H-M   'P 1'
#
loop_
_entity.id
_entity.type
_entity.pdbx_description
1 polymer ?
#
loop_
_entity_poly.entity_id
_entity_poly.type
_entity_poly.pdbx_seq_one_letter_code
_entity_poly.pdbx_strand_id
1 'polypeptide(L)'
;MTNQPRSSGFREAISPYDEHAHFSLSSTSSTYPPSYQQWPDHNVSPQEPTDMSFGSKYESMYGVAVSPGLETVWAGEGDKEVVMGTAQPMALPTAGVPPKKEPKRRLFWILLAAALIVAIALAVGLGVGLGTRHKHKKSSPESAQSSDYYIGGALNPAYFSKEGAFNGSGLALASQSFGSSEYGDIVLYFQHHSGSIRWQRKTDNSNGGWVGGTAAEVVVTDAKNNTPLSAVAYSLNGVSTWHLFYIDYKNQLKEMVNSNVTNIWVDGPLTAGNYTVLDADQVGMQACWYGNDYGDADYKHSPLPNQGNITNSTSGSNTDVGMHLWYASDASTFQQLGWRNGDNNWTFQQEWHNKNGHAGLGCYSWGPGTSTYVMMVNNENTVEVWWKDTNTNSSSTASHPINQWTNSSIAINNVYPSTSLGYTNAFYAQGDDGWIKGYNISWASENTTIENSFPLNSPGLLGTHMSVTTLPDPSGGDSLCVFYQETGSDITFATRDLLQGTWTSTSLVIPDS
;
A
#
# COMPACT_ATOMS: atom_id res chain seq x y z
N MET A 1 -55.83 -46.14 -3.82
CA MET A 1 -55.16 -45.73 -5.06
C MET A 1 -54.06 -44.76 -4.69
N THR A 2 -52.85 -45.29 -4.65
CA THR A 2 -51.57 -44.70 -4.23
C THR A 2 -50.79 -44.27 -5.46
N ASN A 3 -50.03 -43.17 -5.40
CA ASN A 3 -48.82 -42.99 -6.21
C ASN A 3 -47.86 -41.99 -5.55
N GLN A 4 -46.67 -42.50 -5.20
CA GLN A 4 -45.46 -41.74 -4.88
C GLN A 4 -44.78 -41.22 -6.16
N PRO A 5 -43.75 -40.36 -6.00
CA PRO A 5 -42.53 -40.51 -6.78
C PRO A 5 -41.26 -40.66 -5.91
N ARG A 6 -40.29 -41.34 -6.54
CA ARG A 6 -39.04 -41.89 -6.02
C ARG A 6 -37.93 -40.86 -5.79
N SER A 7 -37.05 -41.23 -4.86
CA SER A 7 -35.72 -40.70 -4.58
C SER A 7 -34.61 -41.26 -5.48
N SER A 8 -33.58 -40.45 -5.74
CA SER A 8 -32.19 -40.82 -6.10
C SER A 8 -31.31 -39.61 -5.72
N GLY A 9 -30.17 -39.64 -5.02
CA GLY A 9 -29.25 -40.68 -4.60
C GLY A 9 -27.84 -40.35 -5.13
N PHE A 10 -26.92 -39.82 -4.31
CA PHE A 10 -25.45 -39.78 -4.52
C PHE A 10 -24.79 -39.32 -3.19
N ARG A 11 -24.31 -40.24 -2.34
CA ARG A 11 -22.92 -40.70 -2.09
C ARG A 11 -22.05 -39.75 -1.26
N GLU A 12 -22.03 -40.01 0.04
CA GLU A 12 -20.98 -39.63 1.00
C GLU A 12 -19.77 -40.57 0.89
N ALA A 13 -18.57 -40.03 1.11
CA ALA A 13 -17.33 -40.77 1.25
C ALA A 13 -16.94 -40.85 2.73
N ILE A 14 -16.73 -42.10 3.18
CA ILE A 14 -16.31 -42.50 4.52
C ILE A 14 -14.78 -42.40 4.60
N SER A 15 -14.25 -41.91 5.73
CA SER A 15 -12.88 -42.14 6.17
C SER A 15 -12.90 -42.84 7.55
N PRO A 16 -12.09 -43.89 7.78
CA PRO A 16 -12.22 -44.78 8.93
C PRO A 16 -11.29 -44.38 10.09
N TYR A 17 -11.72 -44.63 11.33
CA TYR A 17 -11.04 -45.41 12.39
C TYR A 17 -11.65 -45.07 13.77
N ASP A 18 -12.63 -45.89 14.17
CA ASP A 18 -12.85 -46.38 15.54
C ASP A 18 -12.21 -47.79 15.55
N GLU A 19 -11.68 -48.38 16.62
CA GLU A 19 -12.06 -48.43 18.03
C GLU A 19 -10.92 -49.20 18.75
N HIS A 20 -10.68 -48.99 20.05
CA HIS A 20 -10.51 -50.10 21.02
C HIS A 20 -10.41 -49.59 22.48
N ALA A 21 -11.53 -49.80 23.19
CA ALA A 21 -11.70 -50.46 24.48
C ALA A 21 -10.84 -50.13 25.74
N HIS A 22 -11.58 -49.71 26.76
CA HIS A 22 -11.44 -49.83 28.23
C HIS A 22 -10.36 -50.76 28.84
N PHE A 23 -9.67 -50.26 29.87
CA PHE A 23 -9.33 -51.03 31.09
C PHE A 23 -9.17 -50.10 32.31
N SER A 24 -9.56 -50.61 33.49
CA SER A 24 -9.58 -49.91 34.79
C SER A 24 -8.48 -50.40 35.76
N LEU A 25 -8.16 -49.53 36.73
CA LEU A 25 -7.61 -49.75 38.10
C LEU A 25 -6.08 -49.61 38.39
N SER A 26 -5.84 -48.64 39.29
CA SER A 26 -4.94 -48.61 40.48
C SER A 26 -3.41 -48.64 40.41
N SER A 27 -2.84 -47.54 40.96
CA SER A 27 -1.76 -47.44 41.98
C SER A 27 -0.26 -47.57 41.65
N THR A 28 0.46 -46.53 42.09
CA THR A 28 1.80 -46.45 42.74
C THR A 28 3.11 -46.31 41.95
N SER A 29 4.00 -45.51 42.57
CA SER A 29 5.42 -45.19 42.32
C SER A 29 5.71 -44.24 41.14
N SER A 30 6.21 -43.02 41.36
CA SER A 30 7.52 -42.58 41.89
C SER A 30 8.68 -42.82 40.91
N THR A 31 9.05 -41.78 40.16
CA THR A 31 10.44 -41.50 39.76
C THR A 31 10.57 -40.07 39.22
N TYR A 32 11.34 -39.22 39.92
CA TYR A 32 11.96 -38.00 39.39
C TYR A 32 13.05 -38.37 38.36
N PRO A 33 13.34 -37.50 37.36
CA PRO A 33 14.63 -36.78 37.37
C PRO A 33 14.58 -35.43 36.60
N PRO A 34 15.70 -34.71 36.38
CA PRO A 34 16.66 -34.20 37.35
C PRO A 34 16.77 -32.66 37.32
N SER A 35 17.36 -32.14 38.40
CA SER A 35 17.81 -30.76 38.63
C SER A 35 18.66 -30.16 37.51
N TYR A 36 18.30 -28.95 37.07
CA TYR A 36 19.23 -28.05 36.39
C TYR A 36 19.96 -27.16 37.39
N GLN A 37 21.26 -26.99 37.14
CA GLN A 37 22.25 -26.31 37.95
C GLN A 37 21.92 -24.82 38.16
N GLN A 38 21.89 -24.40 39.42
CA GLN A 38 22.10 -23.02 39.85
C GLN A 38 23.52 -22.57 39.50
N TRP A 39 23.62 -21.40 38.87
CA TRP A 39 24.83 -20.57 38.84
C TRP A 39 24.60 -19.30 39.67
N PRO A 40 25.65 -18.72 40.27
CA PRO A 40 25.56 -18.00 41.53
C PRO A 40 25.06 -16.55 41.44
N ASP A 41 24.37 -16.16 42.49
CA ASP A 41 23.97 -14.79 42.80
C ASP A 41 25.18 -13.86 42.92
N HIS A 42 25.24 -12.85 42.04
CA HIS A 42 25.98 -11.63 42.30
C HIS A 42 25.01 -10.53 42.74
N ASN A 43 24.90 -10.39 44.06
CA ASN A 43 24.36 -9.22 44.73
C ASN A 43 25.18 -7.98 44.34
N VAL A 44 24.57 -7.07 43.57
CA VAL A 44 25.02 -5.69 43.46
C VAL A 44 23.86 -4.79 43.86
N SER A 45 24.06 -4.04 44.94
CA SER A 45 23.13 -3.06 45.50
C SER A 45 22.79 -1.98 44.47
N PRO A 46 21.54 -1.49 44.37
CA PRO A 46 21.23 -0.34 43.52
C PRO A 46 21.83 0.92 44.14
N GLN A 47 22.78 1.55 43.45
CA GLN A 47 23.10 2.96 43.67
C GLN A 47 22.15 3.81 42.83
N GLU A 48 21.52 4.79 43.47
CA GLU A 48 20.73 5.85 42.85
C GLU A 48 21.52 6.55 41.73
N PRO A 49 20.92 6.79 40.55
CA PRO A 49 21.46 7.76 39.61
C PRO A 49 21.09 9.16 40.07
N THR A 50 22.12 9.88 40.51
CA THR A 50 22.15 11.33 40.68
C THR A 50 21.74 12.04 39.38
N ASP A 51 20.71 12.87 39.52
CA ASP A 51 20.54 14.21 38.93
C ASP A 51 21.56 14.60 37.84
N MET A 52 21.15 14.51 36.58
CA MET A 52 21.83 15.19 35.46
C MET A 52 20.87 16.17 34.81
N SER A 53 20.81 17.38 35.39
CA SER A 53 20.32 18.57 34.71
C SER A 53 21.22 18.88 33.52
N PHE A 54 20.76 18.69 32.29
CA PHE A 54 21.38 19.31 31.12
C PHE A 54 20.77 20.69 30.92
N GLY A 55 21.51 21.69 31.41
CA GLY A 55 21.22 23.10 31.21
C GLY A 55 21.29 23.49 29.73
N SER A 56 20.25 24.20 29.31
CA SER A 56 20.19 24.99 28.10
C SER A 56 21.33 26.01 28.03
N LYS A 57 22.14 25.95 26.97
CA LYS A 57 22.88 27.10 26.44
C LYS A 57 22.86 27.08 24.92
N TYR A 58 21.87 27.76 24.34
CA TYR A 58 22.00 28.29 22.99
C TYR A 58 22.69 29.64 23.07
N GLU A 59 23.95 29.68 22.63
CA GLU A 59 24.69 30.91 22.39
C GLU A 59 24.73 31.13 20.88
N SER A 60 24.19 32.27 20.45
CA SER A 60 24.15 32.69 19.06
C SER A 60 25.56 33.01 18.55
N MET A 61 25.96 32.43 17.42
CA MET A 61 27.02 33.02 16.60
C MET A 61 26.63 32.99 15.12
N TYR A 62 26.54 34.20 14.56
CA TYR A 62 26.55 34.49 13.13
C TYR A 62 27.84 33.95 12.50
N GLY A 63 27.72 33.24 11.39
CA GLY A 63 28.84 32.82 10.56
C GLY A 63 28.41 32.56 9.11
N VAL A 64 28.54 33.58 8.27
CA VAL A 64 28.44 33.47 6.80
C VAL A 64 29.73 32.81 6.29
N ALA A 65 29.63 31.66 5.60
CA ALA A 65 30.70 31.15 4.74
C ALA A 65 30.19 30.15 3.68
N VAL A 66 29.92 30.71 2.50
CA VAL A 66 30.25 30.27 1.12
C VAL A 66 30.34 28.77 0.77
N SER A 67 29.60 28.43 -0.29
CA SER A 67 29.56 27.19 -1.10
C SER A 67 30.91 26.79 -1.73
N PRO A 68 31.26 25.49 -1.82
CA PRO A 68 32.33 25.03 -2.68
C PRO A 68 31.80 24.73 -4.10
N GLY A 69 32.34 25.47 -5.08
CA GLY A 69 32.05 25.35 -6.50
C GLY A 69 32.68 24.11 -7.16
N LEU A 70 32.00 23.68 -8.23
CA LEU A 70 32.51 22.80 -9.29
C LEU A 70 33.64 23.50 -10.06
N GLU A 71 34.83 22.91 -10.10
CA GLU A 71 35.75 23.02 -11.25
C GLU A 71 36.58 21.74 -11.39
N THR A 72 36.45 21.06 -12.53
CA THR A 72 37.57 20.32 -13.12
C THR A 72 37.65 20.67 -14.61
N VAL A 73 38.73 21.37 -14.92
CA VAL A 73 39.21 21.83 -16.22
C VAL A 73 39.80 20.66 -17.01
N TRP A 74 39.51 20.62 -18.31
CA TRP A 74 40.30 19.92 -19.34
C TRP A 74 40.77 20.97 -20.36
N ALA A 75 42.08 21.07 -20.58
CA ALA A 75 42.69 21.94 -21.58
C ALA A 75 43.99 21.32 -22.14
N GLY A 76 44.21 21.50 -23.44
CA GLY A 76 45.40 21.14 -24.22
C GLY A 76 45.04 20.37 -25.51
N GLU A 77 44.66 20.98 -26.64
CA GLU A 77 45.36 21.92 -27.55
C GLU A 77 46.29 21.21 -28.56
N GLY A 78 46.11 21.52 -29.86
CA GLY A 78 46.94 21.00 -30.96
C GLY A 78 46.36 21.23 -32.35
N ASP A 79 46.43 22.47 -32.86
CA ASP A 79 46.13 22.87 -34.23
C ASP A 79 47.02 22.19 -35.30
N LYS A 80 46.48 22.02 -36.53
CA LYS A 80 47.05 22.54 -37.79
C LYS A 80 46.21 22.17 -39.03
N GLU A 81 45.94 23.20 -39.84
CA GLU A 81 45.23 23.16 -41.13
C GLU A 81 46.17 22.93 -42.36
N VAL A 82 45.51 22.72 -43.52
CA VAL A 82 45.88 23.00 -44.93
C VAL A 82 46.72 21.99 -45.70
N VAL A 83 46.13 21.39 -46.75
CA VAL A 83 46.60 21.50 -48.18
C VAL A 83 45.40 21.38 -49.13
N MET A 84 45.12 22.47 -49.88
CA MET A 84 44.39 22.45 -51.15
C MET A 84 45.35 22.08 -52.29
N GLY A 85 44.88 21.34 -53.29
CA GLY A 85 45.59 21.14 -54.56
C GLY A 85 44.62 21.03 -55.73
N THR A 86 44.58 22.08 -56.57
CA THR A 86 43.94 22.06 -57.89
C THR A 86 44.95 22.58 -58.92
N ALA A 87 45.25 21.80 -59.97
CA ALA A 87 45.48 22.24 -61.36
C ALA A 87 45.97 21.07 -62.25
N GLN A 88 45.28 20.89 -63.38
CA GLN A 88 45.64 20.08 -64.57
C GLN A 88 46.80 20.74 -65.39
N PRO A 89 47.21 20.32 -66.63
CA PRO A 89 46.82 19.20 -67.52
C PRO A 89 48.01 18.45 -68.20
N MET A 90 47.73 17.34 -68.93
CA MET A 90 48.23 17.11 -70.31
C MET A 90 47.66 15.84 -70.99
N ALA A 91 47.12 16.07 -72.19
CA ALA A 91 47.16 15.32 -73.46
C ALA A 91 46.71 13.84 -73.60
N LEU A 92 45.83 13.67 -74.61
CA LEU A 92 45.28 12.48 -75.30
C LEU A 92 46.35 11.64 -76.06
N PRO A 93 46.09 10.36 -76.44
CA PRO A 93 45.25 10.05 -77.62
C PRO A 93 44.36 8.78 -77.59
N THR A 94 43.12 8.96 -78.07
CA THR A 94 42.45 8.27 -79.21
C THR A 94 42.00 6.79 -79.19
N ALA A 95 40.69 6.66 -79.49
CA ALA A 95 39.96 5.64 -80.28
C ALA A 95 39.36 4.36 -79.64
N GLY A 96 38.02 4.24 -79.77
CA GLY A 96 37.29 2.97 -79.81
C GLY A 96 35.81 3.06 -79.39
N VAL A 97 34.89 3.26 -80.34
CA VAL A 97 33.41 3.16 -80.20
C VAL A 97 32.87 2.49 -81.48
N PRO A 98 31.76 1.69 -81.52
CA PRO A 98 31.13 0.75 -80.57
C PRO A 98 30.86 -0.65 -81.23
N PRO A 99 29.98 -1.52 -80.66
CA PRO A 99 28.69 -1.64 -81.33
C PRO A 99 27.45 -1.64 -80.39
N LYS A 100 26.42 -0.91 -80.86
CA LYS A 100 25.02 -0.95 -80.40
C LYS A 100 24.46 -2.37 -80.45
N LYS A 101 23.95 -2.88 -79.33
CA LYS A 101 22.98 -3.98 -79.32
C LYS A 101 21.62 -3.44 -78.90
N GLU A 102 20.71 -3.39 -79.87
CA GLU A 102 19.30 -3.10 -79.61
C GLU A 102 18.71 -4.18 -78.68
N PRO A 103 18.05 -3.81 -77.57
CA PRO A 103 17.24 -4.75 -76.83
C PRO A 103 16.01 -5.07 -77.67
N LYS A 104 15.90 -6.34 -78.07
CA LYS A 104 14.79 -6.89 -78.84
C LYS A 104 13.47 -6.48 -78.19
N ARG A 105 12.75 -5.58 -78.86
CA ARG A 105 11.46 -4.97 -78.48
C ARG A 105 10.40 -5.97 -78.00
N ARG A 106 10.53 -7.27 -78.30
CA ARG A 106 9.66 -8.35 -77.81
C ARG A 106 9.93 -8.79 -76.36
N LEU A 107 11.17 -8.71 -75.86
CA LEU A 107 11.50 -9.09 -74.48
C LEU A 107 10.96 -8.07 -73.47
N PHE A 108 10.96 -6.79 -73.84
CA PHE A 108 10.39 -5.71 -73.04
C PHE A 108 8.88 -5.87 -72.83
N TRP A 109 8.13 -6.25 -73.87
CA TRP A 109 6.69 -6.50 -73.75
C TRP A 109 6.36 -7.75 -72.92
N ILE A 110 7.21 -8.78 -72.95
CA ILE A 110 7.04 -9.97 -72.10
C ILE A 110 7.27 -9.62 -70.62
N LEU A 111 8.29 -8.83 -70.31
CA LEU A 111 8.55 -8.37 -68.94
C LEU A 111 7.46 -7.42 -68.43
N LEU A 112 6.93 -6.54 -69.29
CA LEU A 112 5.81 -5.67 -68.95
C LEU A 112 4.53 -6.47 -68.67
N ALA A 113 4.23 -7.48 -69.49
CA ALA A 113 3.07 -8.36 -69.27
C ALA A 113 3.22 -9.18 -67.99
N ALA A 114 4.42 -9.70 -67.69
CA ALA A 114 4.70 -10.40 -66.44
C ALA A 114 4.54 -9.48 -65.22
N ALA A 115 5.04 -8.25 -65.29
CA ALA A 115 4.86 -7.26 -64.23
C ALA A 115 3.38 -6.88 -64.02
N LEU A 116 2.59 -6.78 -65.10
CA LEU A 116 1.17 -6.51 -65.02
C LEU A 116 0.40 -7.68 -64.38
N ILE A 117 0.76 -8.93 -64.71
CA ILE A 117 0.15 -10.13 -64.11
C ILE A 117 0.47 -10.20 -62.61
N VAL A 118 1.70 -9.89 -62.20
CA VAL A 118 2.08 -9.82 -60.78
C VAL A 118 1.33 -8.70 -60.06
N ALA A 119 1.15 -7.53 -60.69
CA ALA A 119 0.38 -6.44 -60.12
C ALA A 119 -1.11 -6.78 -59.97
N ILE A 120 -1.71 -7.48 -60.96
CA ILE A 120 -3.09 -7.96 -60.87
C ILE A 120 -3.22 -9.05 -59.81
N ALA A 121 -2.26 -9.98 -59.72
CA ALA A 121 -2.25 -11.02 -58.68
C ALA A 121 -2.13 -10.43 -57.27
N LEU A 122 -1.30 -9.39 -57.08
CA LEU A 122 -1.20 -8.65 -55.82
C LEU A 122 -2.47 -7.85 -55.53
N ALA A 123 -3.08 -7.21 -56.54
CA ALA A 123 -4.33 -6.47 -56.37
C ALA A 123 -5.53 -7.37 -56.05
N VAL A 124 -5.60 -8.57 -56.65
CA VAL A 124 -6.63 -9.57 -56.34
C VAL A 124 -6.34 -10.24 -54.99
N GLY A 125 -5.06 -10.53 -54.68
CA GLY A 125 -4.65 -11.08 -53.39
C GLY A 125 -4.95 -10.14 -52.22
N LEU A 126 -4.68 -8.84 -52.37
CA LEU A 126 -5.02 -7.82 -51.38
C LEU A 126 -6.52 -7.48 -51.39
N GLY A 127 -7.17 -7.46 -52.56
CA GLY A 127 -8.59 -7.12 -52.71
C GLY A 127 -9.56 -8.20 -52.22
N VAL A 128 -9.20 -9.49 -52.34
CA VAL A 128 -10.00 -10.61 -51.81
C VAL A 128 -9.59 -10.93 -50.35
N GLY A 129 -8.33 -10.69 -49.97
CA GLY A 129 -7.84 -10.90 -48.60
C GLY A 129 -8.31 -9.87 -47.57
N LEU A 130 -8.65 -8.63 -47.99
CA LEU A 130 -9.21 -7.58 -47.13
C LEU A 130 -10.73 -7.38 -47.30
N GLY A 131 -11.39 -8.16 -48.16
CA GLY A 131 -12.75 -7.89 -48.66
C GLY A 131 -13.87 -8.78 -48.14
N THR A 132 -13.60 -9.85 -47.40
CA THR A 132 -14.65 -10.61 -46.73
C THR A 132 -14.94 -10.00 -45.37
N ARG A 133 -15.94 -9.10 -45.36
CA ARG A 133 -16.72 -8.78 -44.16
C ARG A 133 -17.26 -10.09 -43.58
N HIS A 134 -16.49 -10.72 -42.70
CA HIS A 134 -17.09 -11.48 -41.64
C HIS A 134 -17.93 -10.48 -40.87
N LYS A 135 -19.25 -10.76 -40.81
CA LYS A 135 -20.06 -10.26 -39.72
C LYS A 135 -19.36 -10.76 -38.46
N HIS A 136 -18.45 -9.94 -37.93
CA HIS A 136 -18.03 -10.08 -36.56
C HIS A 136 -19.35 -10.02 -35.79
N LYS A 137 -19.78 -11.19 -35.30
CA LYS A 137 -20.40 -11.25 -33.98
C LYS A 137 -19.62 -10.24 -33.19
N LYS A 138 -20.28 -9.14 -32.80
CA LYS A 138 -19.74 -8.23 -31.81
C LYS A 138 -19.13 -9.14 -30.75
N SER A 139 -17.81 -9.24 -30.74
CA SER A 139 -17.10 -9.54 -29.51
C SER A 139 -17.75 -8.57 -28.56
N SER A 140 -18.43 -9.11 -27.54
CA SER A 140 -18.88 -8.29 -26.42
C SER A 140 -17.76 -7.30 -26.14
N PRO A 141 -18.06 -6.00 -25.96
CA PRO A 141 -17.04 -5.09 -25.52
C PRO A 141 -16.36 -5.79 -24.34
N GLU A 142 -15.04 -5.98 -24.45
CA GLU A 142 -14.18 -6.08 -23.30
C GLU A 142 -14.75 -5.09 -22.31
N SER A 143 -15.34 -5.63 -21.23
CA SER A 143 -16.24 -4.90 -20.34
C SER A 143 -15.62 -3.54 -20.11
N ALA A 144 -16.26 -2.47 -20.61
CA ALA A 144 -15.76 -1.12 -20.42
C ALA A 144 -15.44 -1.03 -18.92
N GLN A 145 -14.15 -0.93 -18.57
CA GLN A 145 -13.75 -0.84 -17.18
C GLN A 145 -14.57 0.33 -16.61
N SER A 146 -15.36 0.05 -15.57
CA SER A 146 -16.31 1.02 -15.06
C SER A 146 -15.55 2.28 -14.68
N SER A 147 -16.10 3.45 -15.00
CA SER A 147 -15.51 4.73 -14.57
C SER A 147 -15.32 4.80 -13.05
N ASP A 148 -16.00 3.93 -12.31
CA ASP A 148 -15.98 3.84 -10.85
C ASP A 148 -14.61 3.42 -10.27
N TYR A 149 -13.69 2.92 -11.10
CA TYR A 149 -12.33 2.52 -10.71
C TYR A 149 -11.24 3.48 -11.15
N TYR A 150 -11.63 4.62 -11.72
CA TYR A 150 -10.69 5.63 -12.21
C TYR A 150 -10.85 6.93 -11.43
N ILE A 151 -9.73 7.59 -11.19
CA ILE A 151 -9.67 8.90 -10.53
C ILE A 151 -8.76 9.83 -11.34
N GLY A 152 -9.15 11.10 -11.42
CA GLY A 152 -8.31 12.14 -12.01
C GLY A 152 -7.78 11.81 -13.40
N GLY A 153 -6.45 11.75 -13.52
CA GLY A 153 -5.76 11.50 -14.77
C GLY A 153 -6.03 10.13 -15.41
N ALA A 154 -6.44 9.14 -14.62
CA ALA A 154 -6.88 7.83 -15.12
C ALA A 154 -8.19 7.92 -15.92
N LEU A 155 -9.09 8.85 -15.53
CA LEU A 155 -10.30 9.15 -16.31
C LEU A 155 -9.96 9.92 -17.59
N ASN A 156 -9.05 10.90 -17.48
CA ASN A 156 -8.57 11.69 -18.59
C ASN A 156 -7.21 12.30 -18.24
N PRO A 157 -6.14 12.09 -19.04
CA PRO A 157 -4.83 12.66 -18.78
C PRO A 157 -4.80 14.19 -18.61
N ALA A 158 -5.79 14.91 -19.15
CA ALA A 158 -5.94 16.35 -18.93
C ALA A 158 -6.21 16.72 -17.47
N TYR A 159 -6.63 15.76 -16.64
CA TYR A 159 -6.93 15.91 -15.21
C TYR A 159 -5.77 15.48 -14.30
N PHE A 160 -4.61 15.09 -14.84
CA PHE A 160 -3.42 14.93 -14.00
C PHE A 160 -3.11 16.28 -13.33
N SER A 161 -2.86 16.23 -12.01
CA SER A 161 -2.41 17.39 -11.25
C SER A 161 -1.12 17.95 -11.86
N LYS A 162 -1.03 19.27 -11.89
CA LYS A 162 0.17 20.00 -12.38
C LYS A 162 0.91 20.73 -11.28
N GLU A 163 0.34 20.72 -10.08
CA GLU A 163 0.81 21.35 -8.86
C GLU A 163 0.33 20.50 -7.67
N GLY A 164 0.99 20.63 -6.53
CA GLY A 164 0.60 19.96 -5.30
C GLY A 164 0.61 18.43 -5.33
N ALA A 165 -0.40 17.81 -4.72
CA ALA A 165 -0.53 16.35 -4.66
C ALA A 165 -1.02 15.76 -6.00
N PHE A 166 -0.65 14.52 -6.26
CA PHE A 166 -1.17 13.77 -7.40
C PHE A 166 -2.69 13.56 -7.27
N ASN A 167 -3.41 13.59 -8.39
CA ASN A 167 -4.86 13.35 -8.40
C ASN A 167 -5.16 11.88 -8.16
N GLY A 168 -5.74 11.59 -6.98
CA GLY A 168 -5.86 10.25 -6.43
C GLY A 168 -4.61 9.79 -5.69
N SER A 169 -3.76 10.71 -5.22
CA SER A 169 -2.59 10.36 -4.40
C SER A 169 -2.97 9.37 -3.31
N GLY A 170 -2.28 8.22 -3.25
CA GLY A 170 -2.28 7.39 -2.04
C GLY A 170 -1.85 8.23 -0.84
N LEU A 171 -2.46 7.99 0.32
CA LEU A 171 -2.18 8.70 1.56
C LEU A 171 -1.87 7.67 2.64
N ALA A 172 -0.74 7.80 3.32
CA ALA A 172 -0.37 6.93 4.42
C ALA A 172 0.21 7.73 5.58
N LEU A 173 -0.21 7.40 6.80
CA LEU A 173 0.31 8.02 8.01
C LEU A 173 1.20 7.05 8.77
N ALA A 174 2.27 7.58 9.33
CA ALA A 174 3.06 6.91 10.35
C ALA A 174 3.21 7.85 11.56
N SER A 175 2.94 7.33 12.76
CA SER A 175 3.12 8.07 14.02
C SER A 175 4.29 7.50 14.81
N GLN A 176 5.12 8.38 15.38
CA GLN A 176 6.18 8.03 16.32
C GLN A 176 5.80 8.54 17.72
N SER A 177 5.35 7.63 18.61
CA SER A 177 5.21 7.81 20.08
C SER A 177 4.49 9.07 20.60
N PHE A 178 3.29 8.87 21.17
CA PHE A 178 2.54 9.84 21.98
C PHE A 178 3.02 9.91 23.44
N GLY A 179 4.29 10.26 23.67
CA GLY A 179 4.79 10.61 25.01
C GLY A 179 6.33 10.69 25.11
N SER A 180 6.96 11.64 25.82
CA SER A 180 6.48 12.72 26.70
C SER A 180 7.06 14.10 26.31
N SER A 181 6.45 14.75 25.32
CA SER A 181 6.11 16.19 25.25
C SER A 181 5.02 16.39 24.17
N GLU A 182 4.03 15.50 24.26
CA GLU A 182 2.60 15.61 23.93
C GLU A 182 2.11 15.96 22.52
N TYR A 183 2.98 16.13 21.52
CA TYR A 183 2.57 16.03 20.11
C TYR A 183 3.47 15.01 19.42
N GLY A 184 2.97 13.80 19.21
CA GLY A 184 3.68 12.84 18.36
C GLY A 184 3.85 13.44 16.96
N ASP A 185 5.08 13.40 16.43
CA ASP A 185 5.34 13.75 15.02
C ASP A 185 4.57 12.73 14.16
N ILE A 186 3.47 13.15 13.54
CA ILE A 186 2.86 12.35 12.47
C ILE A 186 3.57 12.70 11.17
N VAL A 187 3.97 11.66 10.46
CA VAL A 187 4.47 11.73 9.10
C VAL A 187 3.37 11.28 8.15
N LEU A 188 2.99 12.16 7.22
CA LEU A 188 2.12 11.87 6.10
C LEU A 188 2.98 11.62 4.86
N TYR A 189 2.78 10.47 4.22
CA TYR A 189 3.31 10.14 2.91
C TYR A 189 2.24 10.34 1.86
N PHE A 190 2.64 10.93 0.74
CA PHE A 190 1.76 11.20 -0.40
C PHE A 190 2.54 11.17 -1.72
N GLN A 191 1.84 10.95 -2.82
CA GLN A 191 2.40 11.10 -4.15
C GLN A 191 2.28 12.56 -4.60
N HIS A 192 3.42 13.17 -4.90
CA HIS A 192 3.47 14.51 -5.49
C HIS A 192 3.05 14.46 -6.96
N HIS A 193 2.56 15.57 -7.52
CA HIS A 193 2.12 15.62 -8.93
C HIS A 193 3.21 15.21 -9.95
N SER A 194 4.49 15.25 -9.56
CA SER A 194 5.61 14.73 -10.35
C SER A 194 5.72 13.21 -10.39
N GLY A 195 4.89 12.49 -9.64
CA GLY A 195 4.88 11.03 -9.51
C GLY A 195 5.74 10.47 -8.38
N SER A 196 6.61 11.28 -7.75
CA SER A 196 7.44 10.85 -6.63
C SER A 196 6.64 10.75 -5.33
N ILE A 197 7.01 9.83 -4.46
CA ILE A 197 6.45 9.76 -3.11
C ILE A 197 7.30 10.66 -2.21
N ARG A 198 6.63 11.57 -1.49
CA ARG A 198 7.24 12.51 -0.55
C ARG A 198 6.60 12.36 0.82
N TRP A 199 7.24 12.94 1.84
CA TRP A 199 6.68 13.01 3.18
C TRP A 199 6.57 14.44 3.70
N GLN A 200 5.53 14.69 4.49
CA GLN A 200 5.38 15.85 5.35
C GLN A 200 5.23 15.40 6.78
N ARG A 201 5.68 16.22 7.74
CA ARG A 201 5.46 15.96 9.15
C ARG A 201 4.70 17.09 9.82
N LYS A 202 3.80 16.75 10.73
CA LYS A 202 3.19 17.71 11.63
C LYS A 202 4.16 18.01 12.74
N THR A 203 4.42 19.29 12.99
CA THR A 203 5.32 19.72 14.08
C THR A 203 4.54 20.20 15.30
N ASP A 204 5.16 20.05 16.46
CA ASP A 204 4.66 20.44 17.79
C ASP A 204 4.71 21.96 18.08
N ASN A 205 5.20 22.77 17.13
CA ASN A 205 5.38 24.20 17.35
C ASN A 205 4.04 24.92 17.62
N SER A 206 4.09 26.08 18.28
CA SER A 206 2.92 26.89 18.68
C SER A 206 1.97 27.30 17.54
N ASN A 207 2.31 27.00 16.29
CA ASN A 207 1.49 27.25 15.10
C ASN A 207 0.94 25.95 14.47
N GLY A 208 1.25 24.76 15.00
CA GLY A 208 0.68 23.46 14.60
C GLY A 208 0.88 23.10 13.13
N GLY A 209 1.95 23.61 12.51
CA GLY A 209 2.15 23.57 11.06
C GLY A 209 2.73 22.25 10.53
N TRP A 210 2.38 21.95 9.28
CA TRP A 210 3.01 20.88 8.49
C TRP A 210 4.28 21.39 7.81
N VAL A 211 5.34 20.59 7.86
CA VAL A 211 6.65 20.91 7.24
C VAL A 211 7.13 19.76 6.37
N GLY A 212 7.94 20.08 5.36
CA GLY A 212 8.46 19.12 4.37
C GLY A 212 7.59 19.06 3.11
N GLY A 213 7.68 17.95 2.39
CA GLY A 213 6.98 17.72 1.12
C GLY A 213 7.69 18.30 -0.11
N THR A 214 8.92 18.80 0.06
CA THR A 214 9.76 19.29 -1.04
C THR A 214 10.53 18.13 -1.69
N ALA A 215 11.33 18.42 -2.71
CA ALA A 215 12.24 17.46 -3.33
C ALA A 215 13.30 16.90 -2.35
N ALA A 216 13.54 17.56 -1.20
CA ALA A 216 14.41 17.03 -0.16
C ALA A 216 13.78 15.88 0.64
N GLU A 217 12.45 15.77 0.63
CA GLU A 217 11.68 14.75 1.35
C GLU A 217 11.20 13.62 0.43
N VAL A 218 11.85 13.41 -0.71
CA VAL A 218 11.54 12.30 -1.63
C VAL A 218 11.96 10.97 -1.01
N VAL A 219 11.02 10.02 -0.98
CA VAL A 219 11.27 8.63 -0.55
C VAL A 219 11.63 7.77 -1.76
N VAL A 220 10.82 7.85 -2.84
CA VAL A 220 11.01 7.10 -4.09
C VAL A 220 10.51 7.88 -5.31
N THR A 221 10.94 7.46 -6.50
CA THR A 221 10.62 8.13 -7.78
C THR A 221 10.07 7.19 -8.86
N ASP A 222 9.99 5.91 -8.57
CA ASP A 222 9.54 4.83 -9.47
C ASP A 222 8.15 4.29 -9.11
N ALA A 223 7.43 4.97 -8.23
CA ALA A 223 6.02 4.69 -7.96
C ALA A 223 5.17 4.81 -9.24
N LYS A 224 4.20 3.91 -9.42
CA LYS A 224 3.17 4.13 -10.45
C LYS A 224 2.32 5.34 -10.09
N ASN A 225 1.72 5.97 -11.09
CA ASN A 225 0.69 6.97 -10.85
C ASN A 225 -0.47 6.39 -10.06
N ASN A 226 -1.04 7.17 -9.14
CA ASN A 226 -2.16 6.74 -8.31
C ASN A 226 -1.85 5.50 -7.44
N THR A 227 -0.58 5.34 -7.05
CA THR A 227 -0.19 4.18 -6.25
C THR A 227 -0.85 4.24 -4.86
N PRO A 228 -1.45 3.14 -4.36
CA PRO A 228 -1.88 3.08 -2.97
C PRO A 228 -0.63 3.16 -2.09
N LEU A 229 -0.76 3.86 -0.96
CA LEU A 229 0.29 3.93 0.05
C LEU A 229 -0.21 3.29 1.33
N SER A 230 0.68 2.57 2.00
CA SER A 230 0.47 2.15 3.38
C SER A 230 1.75 2.37 4.16
N ALA A 231 1.65 2.80 5.40
CA ALA A 231 2.81 2.99 6.26
C ALA A 231 2.60 2.29 7.59
N VAL A 232 3.70 1.78 8.14
CA VAL A 232 3.77 1.16 9.46
C VAL A 232 4.98 1.74 10.16
N ALA A 233 4.84 2.19 11.41
CA ALA A 233 5.99 2.64 12.20
C ALA A 233 5.93 2.07 13.59
N TYR A 234 7.05 1.61 14.13
CA TYR A 234 7.11 1.06 15.50
C TYR A 234 8.40 1.47 16.17
N SER A 235 8.45 1.34 17.50
CA SER A 235 9.67 1.52 18.28
C SER A 235 9.96 0.27 19.10
N LEU A 236 11.11 -0.35 18.85
CA LEU A 236 11.58 -1.55 19.55
C LEU A 236 13.02 -1.34 20.01
N ASN A 237 13.29 -1.61 21.29
CA ASN A 237 14.62 -1.49 21.89
C ASN A 237 15.29 -0.12 21.64
N GLY A 238 14.50 0.96 21.68
CA GLY A 238 14.98 2.33 21.46
C GLY A 238 15.23 2.72 19.99
N VAL A 239 14.95 1.82 19.05
CA VAL A 239 15.02 2.09 17.61
C VAL A 239 13.61 2.29 17.08
N SER A 240 13.35 3.45 16.48
CA SER A 240 12.13 3.71 15.74
C SER A 240 12.35 3.38 14.28
N THR A 241 11.44 2.61 13.70
CA THR A 241 11.50 2.14 12.31
C THR A 241 10.21 2.52 11.60
N TRP A 242 10.34 2.98 10.36
CA TRP A 242 9.24 3.29 9.45
C TRP A 242 9.33 2.38 8.23
N HIS A 243 8.20 1.82 7.86
CA HIS A 243 8.00 1.05 6.65
C HIS A 243 6.99 1.80 5.78
N LEU A 244 7.32 1.98 4.51
CA LEU A 244 6.43 2.54 3.50
C LEU A 244 6.25 1.53 2.39
N PHE A 245 5.00 1.15 2.13
CA PHE A 245 4.61 0.22 1.09
C PHE A 245 3.97 0.99 -0.06
N TYR A 246 4.35 0.62 -1.29
CA TYR A 246 3.82 1.21 -2.51
C TYR A 246 3.91 0.20 -3.66
N ILE A 247 3.27 0.53 -4.79
CA ILE A 247 3.38 -0.21 -6.05
C ILE A 247 4.21 0.61 -7.04
N ASP A 248 5.21 -0.03 -7.68
CA ASP A 248 6.05 0.60 -8.70
C ASP A 248 5.38 0.65 -10.09
N TYR A 249 6.02 1.34 -11.03
CA TYR A 249 5.56 1.45 -12.43
C TYR A 249 5.50 0.12 -13.21
N LYS A 250 6.00 -0.99 -12.64
CA LYS A 250 5.92 -2.35 -13.20
C LYS A 250 4.85 -3.20 -12.52
N ASN A 251 3.97 -2.60 -11.71
CA ASN A 251 2.99 -3.29 -10.89
C ASN A 251 3.62 -4.31 -9.94
N GLN A 252 4.77 -3.96 -9.35
CA GLN A 252 5.41 -4.73 -8.30
C GLN A 252 5.21 -4.05 -6.96
N LEU A 253 4.91 -4.86 -5.96
CA LEU A 253 4.84 -4.44 -4.58
C LEU A 253 6.25 -4.14 -4.03
N LYS A 254 6.40 -2.98 -3.41
CA LYS A 254 7.66 -2.45 -2.88
C LYS A 254 7.53 -2.05 -1.43
N GLU A 255 8.65 -2.09 -0.73
CA GLU A 255 8.81 -1.63 0.65
C GLU A 255 10.07 -0.78 0.74
N MET A 256 9.93 0.39 1.35
CA MET A 256 11.05 1.21 1.81
C MET A 256 11.07 1.19 3.33
N VAL A 257 12.26 1.10 3.91
CA VAL A 257 12.48 1.08 5.36
C VAL A 257 13.42 2.22 5.75
N ASN A 258 13.09 2.91 6.83
CA ASN A 258 13.93 3.94 7.46
C ASN A 258 13.97 3.71 8.97
N SER A 259 15.00 4.20 9.65
CA SER A 259 15.11 4.17 11.11
C SER A 259 15.71 5.47 11.65
N ASN A 260 15.48 5.76 12.93
CA ASN A 260 16.06 6.94 13.59
C ASN A 260 17.58 6.81 13.77
N VAL A 261 18.13 5.61 13.58
CA VAL A 261 19.58 5.33 13.62
C VAL A 261 20.24 5.72 12.30
N THR A 262 19.66 5.32 11.17
CA THR A 262 20.25 5.54 9.85
C THR A 262 19.76 6.82 9.19
N ASN A 263 18.49 7.19 9.41
CA ASN A 263 17.75 8.28 8.75
C ASN A 263 17.84 8.22 7.21
N ILE A 264 17.97 7.01 6.66
CA ILE A 264 18.11 6.76 5.22
C ILE A 264 17.06 5.72 4.83
N TRP A 265 16.32 6.01 3.77
CA TRP A 265 15.41 5.06 3.14
C TRP A 265 16.19 4.02 2.32
N VAL A 266 15.91 2.75 2.57
CA VAL A 266 16.49 1.61 1.85
C VAL A 266 15.41 0.60 1.49
N ASP A 267 15.66 -0.26 0.51
CA ASP A 267 14.74 -1.34 0.15
C ASP A 267 14.55 -2.29 1.35
N GLY A 268 13.29 -2.58 1.66
CA GLY A 268 12.89 -3.59 2.63
C GLY A 268 12.86 -5.01 2.05
N PRO A 269 12.73 -6.03 2.91
CA PRO A 269 12.70 -7.43 2.49
C PRO A 269 11.54 -7.78 1.53
N LEU A 270 10.43 -7.02 1.53
CA LEU A 270 9.32 -7.25 0.59
C LEU A 270 9.73 -7.03 -0.86
N THR A 271 10.56 -6.02 -1.11
CA THR A 271 11.01 -5.62 -2.45
C THR A 271 11.74 -6.76 -3.17
N ALA A 272 12.48 -7.59 -2.42
CA ALA A 272 13.17 -8.76 -2.96
C ALA A 272 12.22 -9.90 -3.37
N GLY A 273 10.99 -9.94 -2.82
CA GLY A 273 10.00 -10.97 -3.10
C GLY A 273 9.33 -10.86 -4.48
N ASN A 274 9.45 -9.70 -5.15
CA ASN A 274 8.98 -9.48 -6.52
C ASN A 274 7.49 -9.87 -6.74
N TYR A 275 6.63 -9.51 -5.78
CA TYR A 275 5.20 -9.80 -5.85
C TYR A 275 4.51 -8.91 -6.87
N THR A 276 3.83 -9.52 -7.85
CA THR A 276 3.01 -8.80 -8.83
C THR A 276 1.63 -8.54 -8.24
N VAL A 277 1.14 -7.31 -8.42
CA VAL A 277 -0.19 -6.88 -7.98
C VAL A 277 -1.13 -6.68 -9.17
N LEU A 278 -2.41 -6.47 -8.89
CA LEU A 278 -3.41 -6.12 -9.90
C LEU A 278 -2.96 -4.91 -10.75
N ASP A 279 -2.97 -5.09 -12.07
CA ASP A 279 -2.71 -4.02 -13.04
C ASP A 279 -3.99 -3.20 -13.29
N ALA A 280 -4.24 -2.22 -12.41
CA ALA A 280 -5.34 -1.26 -12.50
C ALA A 280 -4.91 0.09 -11.91
N ASP A 281 -5.65 1.17 -12.20
CA ASP A 281 -5.36 2.48 -11.61
C ASP A 281 -5.62 2.49 -10.11
N GLN A 282 -6.77 1.98 -9.67
CA GLN A 282 -7.11 1.77 -8.27
C GLN A 282 -6.86 0.32 -7.85
N VAL A 283 -6.03 0.14 -6.82
CA VAL A 283 -5.60 -1.16 -6.32
C VAL A 283 -5.65 -1.15 -4.79
N GLY A 284 -6.30 -2.16 -4.22
CA GLY A 284 -6.32 -2.36 -2.77
C GLY A 284 -4.98 -2.84 -2.23
N MET A 285 -4.47 -2.13 -1.22
CA MET A 285 -3.28 -2.52 -0.46
C MET A 285 -3.31 -1.87 0.93
N GLN A 286 -2.96 -2.64 1.97
CA GLN A 286 -2.78 -2.11 3.33
C GLN A 286 -1.88 -3.02 4.14
N ALA A 287 -1.00 -2.42 4.92
CA ALA A 287 -0.21 -3.06 5.96
C ALA A 287 -0.75 -2.67 7.35
N CYS A 288 -0.71 -3.62 8.28
CA CYS A 288 -0.94 -3.36 9.69
C CYS A 288 0.13 -4.02 10.55
N TRP A 289 0.55 -3.28 11.58
CA TRP A 289 1.35 -3.80 12.66
C TRP A 289 0.57 -4.82 13.47
N TYR A 290 1.26 -5.88 13.83
CA TYR A 290 0.85 -6.89 14.78
C TYR A 290 1.75 -6.72 16.01
N GLY A 291 1.25 -6.00 17.02
CA GLY A 291 1.97 -5.66 18.24
C GLY A 291 1.19 -4.71 19.13
N ASN A 292 1.87 -4.03 20.05
CA ASN A 292 1.28 -2.92 20.81
C ASN A 292 1.02 -1.71 19.89
N ASP A 293 0.02 -0.89 20.24
CA ASP A 293 -0.42 0.21 19.36
C ASP A 293 0.67 1.28 19.17
N TYR A 294 0.61 1.92 18.01
CA TYR A 294 1.64 2.77 17.44
C TYR A 294 1.95 3.99 18.29
N GLY A 295 3.04 3.90 19.04
CA GLY A 295 3.44 5.01 19.88
C GLY A 295 2.49 5.26 21.06
N ASP A 296 1.52 4.39 21.25
CA ASP A 296 0.63 4.36 22.41
C ASP A 296 0.68 2.96 23.02
N ALA A 297 1.90 2.58 23.42
CA ALA A 297 2.18 1.26 23.98
C ALA A 297 1.34 0.94 25.22
N ASP A 298 0.83 1.98 25.89
CA ASP A 298 0.02 1.92 27.10
C ASP A 298 -1.49 2.10 26.81
N TYR A 299 -1.89 2.23 25.53
CA TYR A 299 -3.28 2.39 25.08
C TYR A 299 -4.01 3.59 25.72
N LYS A 300 -3.30 4.68 25.97
CA LYS A 300 -3.82 5.91 26.58
C LYS A 300 -4.63 6.76 25.59
N HIS A 301 -4.18 6.85 24.34
CA HIS A 301 -4.74 7.68 23.27
C HIS A 301 -5.56 6.86 22.25
N SER A 302 -5.29 5.56 22.20
CA SER A 302 -5.98 4.53 21.42
C SER A 302 -6.42 3.39 22.35
N PRO A 303 -7.37 3.64 23.27
CA PRO A 303 -7.75 2.65 24.27
C PRO A 303 -8.28 1.36 23.65
N LEU A 304 -7.92 0.24 24.26
CA LEU A 304 -8.45 -1.08 23.93
C LEU A 304 -9.99 -1.08 24.12
N PRO A 305 -10.79 -1.45 23.09
CA PRO A 305 -12.22 -1.63 23.15
C PRO A 305 -12.57 -2.55 24.31
N ASN A 306 -13.59 -2.16 25.06
CA ASN A 306 -14.15 -2.95 26.16
C ASN A 306 -13.20 -3.20 27.35
N GLN A 307 -12.00 -2.59 27.41
CA GLN A 307 -11.11 -2.73 28.56
C GLN A 307 -11.22 -1.61 29.61
N GLY A 308 -11.94 -0.52 29.34
CA GLY A 308 -11.93 0.66 30.23
C GLY A 308 -10.52 1.27 30.37
N ASN A 309 -10.39 2.41 31.06
CA ASN A 309 -9.09 3.04 31.34
C ASN A 309 -8.26 2.21 32.35
N ILE A 310 -7.95 0.96 32.04
CA ILE A 310 -7.11 0.10 32.89
C ILE A 310 -5.67 0.23 32.39
N THR A 311 -4.94 1.15 33.01
CA THR A 311 -3.50 1.42 32.81
C THR A 311 -2.57 0.31 33.34
N ASN A 312 -3.07 -0.92 33.53
CA ASN A 312 -2.35 -2.02 34.18
C ASN A 312 -1.94 -3.13 33.20
N SER A 313 -1.95 -2.87 31.90
CA SER A 313 -1.26 -3.77 30.97
C SER A 313 0.23 -3.47 31.07
N THR A 314 0.91 -4.23 31.92
CA THR A 314 2.37 -4.40 31.82
C THR A 314 2.72 -4.50 30.36
N SER A 315 3.52 -3.56 29.87
CA SER A 315 4.16 -3.54 28.57
C SER A 315 4.84 -4.89 28.39
N GLY A 316 4.09 -5.87 27.90
CA GLY A 316 4.60 -7.21 27.70
C GLY A 316 5.71 -7.05 26.68
N SER A 317 6.90 -7.51 27.03
CA SER A 317 8.04 -7.68 26.12
C SER A 317 7.69 -8.73 25.07
N ASN A 318 6.61 -8.52 24.33
CA ASN A 318 6.08 -9.48 23.41
C ASN A 318 7.03 -9.46 22.22
N THR A 319 7.92 -10.45 22.17
CA THR A 319 8.90 -10.58 21.11
C THR A 319 8.25 -11.05 19.80
N ASP A 320 7.02 -11.55 19.86
CA ASP A 320 6.23 -11.92 18.69
C ASP A 320 5.46 -10.71 18.15
N VAL A 321 6.18 -9.81 17.52
CA VAL A 321 5.63 -8.67 16.79
C VAL A 321 5.97 -8.76 15.31
N GLY A 322 5.19 -8.09 14.48
CA GLY A 322 5.35 -8.21 13.05
C GLY A 322 4.36 -7.35 12.27
N MET A 323 4.17 -7.68 11.01
CA MET A 323 3.23 -7.01 10.14
C MET A 323 2.44 -8.02 9.33
N HIS A 324 1.19 -7.67 9.06
CA HIS A 324 0.42 -8.26 7.99
C HIS A 324 0.27 -7.26 6.86
N LEU A 325 0.35 -7.74 5.63
CA LEU A 325 0.13 -6.95 4.44
C LEU A 325 -0.87 -7.68 3.55
N TRP A 326 -1.88 -6.96 3.10
CA TRP A 326 -2.81 -7.44 2.10
C TRP A 326 -2.64 -6.63 0.82
N TYR A 327 -2.64 -7.30 -0.32
CA TYR A 327 -2.61 -6.67 -1.64
C TYR A 327 -3.50 -7.41 -2.61
N ALA A 328 -4.14 -6.69 -3.52
CA ALA A 328 -4.95 -7.31 -4.58
C ALA A 328 -4.04 -7.97 -5.62
N SER A 329 -4.16 -9.29 -5.80
CA SER A 329 -3.49 -10.01 -6.89
C SER A 329 -4.29 -9.97 -8.19
N ASP A 330 -5.61 -9.87 -8.07
CA ASP A 330 -6.54 -9.67 -9.18
C ASP A 330 -7.75 -8.85 -8.71
N ALA A 331 -8.71 -8.58 -9.60
CA ALA A 331 -9.88 -7.75 -9.31
C ALA A 331 -10.83 -8.33 -8.24
N SER A 332 -10.67 -9.60 -7.87
CA SER A 332 -11.57 -10.35 -6.98
C SER A 332 -10.86 -11.08 -5.83
N THR A 333 -9.53 -10.95 -5.72
CA THR A 333 -8.70 -11.70 -4.78
C THR A 333 -7.63 -10.82 -4.14
N PHE A 334 -7.55 -10.88 -2.80
CA PHE A 334 -6.38 -10.38 -2.05
C PHE A 334 -5.47 -11.52 -1.62
N GLN A 335 -4.18 -11.26 -1.62
CA GLN A 335 -3.15 -12.08 -1.01
C GLN A 335 -2.80 -11.48 0.35
N GLN A 336 -2.64 -12.32 1.37
CA GLN A 336 -2.13 -11.91 2.68
C GLN A 336 -0.71 -12.41 2.86
N LEU A 337 0.19 -11.49 3.21
CA LEU A 337 1.56 -11.78 3.64
C LEU A 337 1.72 -11.48 5.14
N GLY A 338 2.68 -12.17 5.75
CA GLY A 338 3.10 -11.95 7.13
C GLY A 338 4.62 -11.82 7.23
N TRP A 339 5.06 -10.91 8.07
CA TRP A 339 6.47 -10.70 8.41
C TRP A 339 6.60 -10.61 9.92
N ARG A 340 7.59 -11.28 10.52
CA ARG A 340 7.92 -11.12 11.94
C ARG A 340 9.17 -10.25 12.08
N ASN A 341 9.26 -9.54 13.20
CA ASN A 341 10.42 -8.70 13.47
C ASN A 341 11.72 -9.52 13.44
N GLY A 342 12.64 -9.11 12.57
CA GLY A 342 13.91 -9.79 12.33
C GLY A 342 13.90 -10.83 11.20
N ASP A 343 12.74 -11.13 10.60
CA ASP A 343 12.67 -12.00 9.43
C ASP A 343 13.29 -11.33 8.20
N ASN A 344 14.00 -12.11 7.40
CA ASN A 344 14.59 -11.64 6.15
C ASN A 344 13.62 -11.63 4.97
N ASN A 345 12.43 -12.23 5.11
CA ASN A 345 11.47 -12.39 4.03
C ASN A 345 10.04 -12.24 4.53
N TRP A 346 9.16 -11.78 3.65
CA TRP A 346 7.72 -11.88 3.82
C TRP A 346 7.23 -13.29 3.45
N THR A 347 6.27 -13.79 4.20
CA THR A 347 5.72 -15.15 4.02
C THR A 347 4.26 -15.09 3.61
N PHE A 348 3.87 -15.87 2.61
CA PHE A 348 2.48 -16.03 2.24
C PHE A 348 1.68 -16.67 3.39
N GLN A 349 0.48 -16.15 3.64
CA GLN A 349 -0.41 -16.63 4.69
C GLN A 349 -1.68 -17.24 4.11
N GLN A 350 -2.41 -16.50 3.26
CA GLN A 350 -3.66 -16.98 2.65
C GLN A 350 -4.14 -16.10 1.50
N GLU A 351 -5.10 -16.62 0.73
CA GLU A 351 -5.86 -15.87 -0.26
C GLU A 351 -7.26 -15.51 0.28
N TRP A 352 -7.78 -14.38 -0.18
CA TRP A 352 -9.09 -13.85 0.17
C TRP A 352 -9.90 -13.63 -1.10
N HIS A 353 -10.68 -14.63 -1.47
CA HIS A 353 -11.52 -14.58 -2.68
C HIS A 353 -12.83 -13.82 -2.45
N ASN A 354 -13.44 -13.41 -3.57
CA ASN A 354 -14.69 -12.65 -3.60
C ASN A 354 -14.56 -11.32 -2.83
N LYS A 355 -13.44 -10.65 -3.05
CA LYS A 355 -13.09 -9.35 -2.47
C LYS A 355 -12.73 -8.40 -3.59
N ASN A 356 -13.31 -7.21 -3.58
CA ASN A 356 -13.09 -6.22 -4.60
C ASN A 356 -11.65 -5.69 -4.53
N GLY A 357 -10.82 -6.11 -5.48
CA GLY A 357 -9.40 -5.76 -5.56
C GLY A 357 -9.11 -4.29 -5.87
N HIS A 358 -10.12 -3.49 -6.20
CA HIS A 358 -10.01 -2.05 -6.44
C HIS A 358 -10.30 -1.20 -5.20
N ALA A 359 -10.92 -1.79 -4.18
CA ALA A 359 -11.17 -1.10 -2.91
C ALA A 359 -9.99 -1.25 -1.96
N GLY A 360 -9.80 -0.26 -1.09
CA GLY A 360 -8.91 -0.40 0.05
C GLY A 360 -9.39 -1.47 1.03
N LEU A 361 -8.54 -1.76 2.02
CA LEU A 361 -8.90 -2.60 3.16
C LEU A 361 -8.53 -1.89 4.46
N GLY A 362 -9.37 -2.04 5.48
CA GLY A 362 -9.03 -1.64 6.83
C GLY A 362 -8.45 -2.84 7.55
N CYS A 363 -7.46 -2.64 8.41
CA CYS A 363 -7.03 -3.68 9.33
C CYS A 363 -6.79 -3.11 10.71
N TYR A 364 -6.94 -3.96 11.70
CA TYR A 364 -6.75 -3.59 13.09
C TYR A 364 -6.27 -4.79 13.87
N SER A 365 -5.05 -4.74 14.40
CA SER A 365 -4.50 -5.81 15.21
C SER A 365 -4.08 -5.31 16.56
N TRP A 366 -4.64 -5.94 17.58
CA TRP A 366 -4.05 -5.97 18.90
C TRP A 366 -2.95 -7.03 18.90
N GLY A 367 -1.94 -6.87 19.75
CA GLY A 367 -0.80 -7.80 19.82
C GLY A 367 -1.21 -9.25 20.16
N PRO A 368 -0.27 -10.20 20.23
CA PRO A 368 -0.57 -11.60 20.49
C PRO A 368 -1.50 -11.85 21.68
N GLY A 369 -2.42 -12.82 21.53
CA GLY A 369 -3.35 -13.22 22.59
C GLY A 369 -4.67 -12.46 22.57
N THR A 370 -4.97 -11.76 21.48
CA THR A 370 -6.16 -10.91 21.29
C THR A 370 -6.84 -11.22 19.95
N SER A 371 -7.98 -10.56 19.69
CA SER A 371 -8.65 -10.62 18.38
C SER A 371 -8.09 -9.58 17.43
N THR A 372 -7.71 -10.00 16.23
CA THR A 372 -7.36 -9.13 15.11
C THR A 372 -8.51 -9.04 14.12
N TYR A 373 -8.65 -7.91 13.43
CA TYR A 373 -9.74 -7.60 12.51
C TYR A 373 -9.22 -7.14 11.16
N VAL A 374 -9.98 -7.48 10.12
CA VAL A 374 -9.80 -6.95 8.77
C VAL A 374 -11.16 -6.60 8.19
N MET A 375 -11.25 -5.44 7.55
CA MET A 375 -12.43 -4.91 6.91
C MET A 375 -12.15 -4.87 5.42
N MET A 376 -12.94 -5.61 4.64
CA MET A 376 -12.72 -5.74 3.19
C MET A 376 -14.02 -5.53 2.44
N VAL A 377 -13.95 -4.91 1.27
CA VAL A 377 -15.10 -4.74 0.38
C VAL A 377 -15.27 -6.01 -0.47
N ASN A 378 -16.48 -6.55 -0.54
CA ASN A 378 -16.81 -7.66 -1.45
C ASN A 378 -17.19 -7.15 -2.86
N ASN A 379 -17.49 -8.07 -3.77
CA ASN A 379 -17.80 -7.74 -5.16
C ASN A 379 -19.16 -7.02 -5.34
N GLU A 380 -19.98 -7.00 -4.29
CA GLU A 380 -21.26 -6.31 -4.21
C GLU A 380 -21.13 -4.93 -3.55
N ASN A 381 -19.91 -4.37 -3.46
CA ASN A 381 -19.63 -3.08 -2.84
C ASN A 381 -20.15 -2.98 -1.40
N THR A 382 -19.94 -4.03 -0.63
CA THR A 382 -20.29 -4.13 0.78
C THR A 382 -19.04 -4.38 1.59
N VAL A 383 -18.79 -3.55 2.61
CA VAL A 383 -17.73 -3.80 3.59
C VAL A 383 -18.17 -4.96 4.48
N GLU A 384 -17.35 -6.00 4.54
CA GLU A 384 -17.44 -7.09 5.49
C GLU A 384 -16.39 -6.92 6.59
N VAL A 385 -16.77 -7.23 7.83
CA VAL A 385 -15.84 -7.20 8.96
C VAL A 385 -15.51 -8.64 9.37
N TRP A 386 -14.24 -8.98 9.31
CA TRP A 386 -13.69 -10.29 9.64
C TRP A 386 -12.82 -10.20 10.87
N TRP A 387 -12.83 -11.22 11.71
CA TRP A 387 -12.04 -11.29 12.93
C TRP A 387 -11.32 -12.63 13.05
N LYS A 388 -10.23 -12.65 13.80
CA LYS A 388 -9.46 -13.86 14.15
C LYS A 388 -8.97 -13.72 15.58
N ASP A 389 -9.39 -14.61 16.46
CA ASP A 389 -8.80 -14.70 17.80
C ASP A 389 -7.44 -15.41 17.73
N THR A 390 -6.39 -14.76 18.23
CA THR A 390 -5.02 -15.28 18.26
C THR A 390 -4.65 -15.90 19.61
N ASN A 391 -5.58 -15.95 20.57
CA ASN A 391 -5.35 -16.52 21.89
C ASN A 391 -5.32 -18.06 21.86
N THR A 392 -4.13 -18.61 21.66
CA THR A 392 -3.87 -20.06 21.66
C THR A 392 -4.07 -20.74 23.02
N ASN A 393 -4.26 -19.98 24.10
CA ASN A 393 -4.57 -20.53 25.41
C ASN A 393 -6.07 -20.74 25.64
N SER A 394 -6.92 -20.20 24.75
CA SER A 394 -8.37 -20.40 24.77
C SER A 394 -8.78 -21.68 24.06
N SER A 395 -9.90 -22.28 24.50
CA SER A 395 -10.47 -23.45 23.81
C SER A 395 -11.29 -23.01 22.60
N SER A 396 -10.95 -23.56 21.43
CA SER A 396 -11.69 -23.33 20.19
C SER A 396 -13.06 -23.99 20.21
N THR A 397 -14.10 -23.26 19.78
CA THR A 397 -15.48 -23.76 19.64
C THR A 397 -16.02 -23.45 18.25
N ALA A 398 -17.14 -24.06 17.86
CA ALA A 398 -17.75 -23.78 16.56
C ALA A 398 -18.27 -22.34 16.41
N SER A 399 -18.75 -21.73 17.51
CA SER A 399 -19.21 -20.33 17.53
C SER A 399 -18.06 -19.34 17.72
N HIS A 400 -16.92 -19.80 18.24
CA HIS A 400 -15.76 -18.98 18.53
C HIS A 400 -14.49 -19.75 18.19
N PRO A 401 -14.11 -19.81 16.90
CA PRO A 401 -12.92 -20.53 16.47
C PRO A 401 -11.65 -19.72 16.75
N ILE A 402 -10.62 -20.41 17.25
CA ILE A 402 -9.29 -19.82 17.48
C ILE A 402 -8.43 -19.97 16.22
N ASN A 403 -7.66 -18.93 15.90
CA ASN A 403 -6.72 -18.84 14.78
C ASN A 403 -7.35 -19.03 13.40
N GLN A 404 -8.64 -18.72 13.27
CA GLN A 404 -9.37 -18.79 12.01
C GLN A 404 -10.08 -17.46 11.74
N TRP A 405 -9.94 -16.94 10.52
CA TRP A 405 -10.72 -15.78 10.09
C TRP A 405 -12.20 -16.14 9.97
N THR A 406 -13.03 -15.36 10.66
CA THR A 406 -14.47 -15.56 10.76
C THR A 406 -15.18 -14.24 10.48
N ASN A 407 -16.24 -14.28 9.69
CA ASN A 407 -17.04 -13.09 9.40
C ASN A 407 -17.92 -12.76 10.62
N SER A 408 -17.94 -11.50 11.04
CA SER A 408 -18.74 -11.01 12.17
C SER A 408 -20.23 -10.80 11.86
N SER A 409 -20.64 -11.00 10.61
CA SER A 409 -22.00 -10.78 10.07
C SER A 409 -22.47 -9.32 10.00
N ILE A 410 -21.71 -8.36 10.54
CA ILE A 410 -21.99 -6.94 10.29
C ILE A 410 -21.46 -6.51 8.93
N ALA A 411 -22.16 -5.56 8.31
CA ALA A 411 -21.85 -5.08 6.99
C ALA A 411 -22.19 -3.60 6.81
N ILE A 412 -21.41 -2.91 5.98
CA ILE A 412 -21.71 -1.56 5.50
C ILE A 412 -21.94 -1.65 4.00
N ASN A 413 -23.20 -1.50 3.60
CA ASN A 413 -23.63 -1.64 2.20
C ASN A 413 -23.43 -0.34 1.42
N ASN A 414 -23.38 -0.46 0.09
CA ASN A 414 -23.35 0.67 -0.85
C ASN A 414 -22.15 1.61 -0.62
N VAL A 415 -20.96 1.03 -0.41
CA VAL A 415 -19.73 1.82 -0.44
C VAL A 415 -19.29 2.08 -1.88
N TYR A 416 -18.48 3.12 -2.08
CA TYR A 416 -17.94 3.41 -3.40
C TYR A 416 -17.05 2.23 -3.89
N PRO A 417 -17.09 1.80 -5.16
CA PRO A 417 -16.38 0.60 -5.62
C PRO A 417 -14.86 0.64 -5.44
N SER A 418 -14.24 1.82 -5.43
CA SER A 418 -12.83 2.02 -5.12
C SER A 418 -12.62 2.79 -3.81
N THR A 419 -13.55 2.65 -2.85
CA THR A 419 -13.42 3.30 -1.54
C THR A 419 -12.11 2.90 -0.88
N SER A 420 -11.39 3.87 -0.33
CA SER A 420 -10.39 3.60 0.69
C SER A 420 -11.07 3.25 2.02
N LEU A 421 -10.40 2.49 2.88
CA LEU A 421 -10.89 2.09 4.19
C LEU A 421 -9.81 2.43 5.22
N GLY A 422 -10.19 2.97 6.37
CA GLY A 422 -9.24 3.34 7.42
C GLY A 422 -9.83 3.17 8.82
N TYR A 423 -8.99 2.79 9.78
CA TYR A 423 -9.42 2.64 11.18
C TYR A 423 -8.34 3.10 12.16
N THR A 424 -8.76 3.75 13.25
CA THR A 424 -7.94 3.97 14.46
C THR A 424 -8.83 3.90 15.71
N ASN A 425 -9.81 4.80 15.82
CA ASN A 425 -10.86 4.74 16.85
C ASN A 425 -12.27 4.69 16.25
N ALA A 426 -12.42 5.16 15.01
CA ALA A 426 -13.61 4.98 14.19
C ALA A 426 -13.19 4.37 12.86
N PHE A 427 -14.07 3.57 12.27
CA PHE A 427 -13.87 3.01 10.93
C PHE A 427 -14.42 3.98 9.89
N TYR A 428 -13.67 4.25 8.83
CA TYR A 428 -14.07 5.18 7.77
C TYR A 428 -14.19 4.48 6.43
N ALA A 429 -15.25 4.83 5.71
CA ALA A 429 -15.49 4.41 4.33
C ALA A 429 -16.21 5.53 3.55
N GLN A 430 -15.99 5.58 2.25
CA GLN A 430 -16.73 6.45 1.33
C GLN A 430 -17.96 5.72 0.80
N GLY A 431 -19.13 6.34 0.94
CA GLY A 431 -20.38 5.85 0.34
C GLY A 431 -20.41 6.04 -1.18
N ASP A 432 -21.31 5.34 -1.85
CA ASP A 432 -21.65 5.59 -3.27
C ASP A 432 -22.17 7.02 -3.54
N ASP A 433 -22.65 7.69 -2.49
CA ASP A 433 -23.02 9.11 -2.45
C ASP A 433 -21.82 10.08 -2.40
N GLY A 434 -20.59 9.55 -2.35
CA GLY A 434 -19.33 10.31 -2.27
C GLY A 434 -19.00 10.84 -0.86
N TRP A 435 -19.90 10.69 0.11
CA TRP A 435 -19.66 11.12 1.48
C TRP A 435 -18.80 10.11 2.22
N ILE A 436 -17.78 10.62 2.91
CA ILE A 436 -17.00 9.83 3.86
C ILE A 436 -17.76 9.78 5.19
N LYS A 437 -17.96 8.58 5.71
CA LYS A 437 -18.65 8.34 6.99
C LYS A 437 -17.73 7.60 7.94
N GLY A 438 -17.65 8.08 9.18
CA GLY A 438 -17.10 7.36 10.31
C GLY A 438 -18.16 6.46 10.94
N TYR A 439 -17.76 5.27 11.36
CA TYR A 439 -18.59 4.24 11.98
C TYR A 439 -17.99 3.88 13.33
N ASN A 440 -18.79 3.98 14.38
CA ASN A 440 -18.44 3.50 15.70
C ASN A 440 -18.76 2.00 15.76
N ILE A 441 -17.71 1.19 15.83
CA ILE A 441 -17.81 -0.27 15.84
C ILE A 441 -17.40 -0.78 17.22
N SER A 442 -18.27 -1.56 17.86
CA SER A 442 -17.92 -2.34 19.05
C SER A 442 -17.24 -3.63 18.61
N TRP A 443 -15.96 -3.76 18.92
CA TRP A 443 -15.12 -4.91 18.56
C TRP A 443 -15.27 -6.04 19.57
N ALA A 444 -16.01 -7.09 19.21
CA ALA A 444 -16.34 -8.20 20.13
C ALA A 444 -16.49 -9.56 19.41
N SER A 445 -15.60 -9.83 18.46
CA SER A 445 -15.55 -11.07 17.66
C SER A 445 -16.90 -11.37 17.00
N GLU A 446 -17.53 -12.49 17.30
CA GLU A 446 -18.87 -12.86 16.82
C GLU A 446 -19.99 -11.90 17.26
N ASN A 447 -19.76 -11.09 18.30
CA ASN A 447 -20.70 -10.09 18.83
C ASN A 447 -20.35 -8.66 18.38
N THR A 448 -19.51 -8.51 17.36
CA THR A 448 -19.15 -7.19 16.82
C THR A 448 -20.40 -6.48 16.29
N THR A 449 -20.56 -5.18 16.59
CA THR A 449 -21.74 -4.39 16.16
C THR A 449 -21.34 -3.01 15.65
N ILE A 450 -22.15 -2.45 14.75
CA ILE A 450 -22.07 -1.03 14.36
C ILE A 450 -23.06 -0.26 15.23
N GLU A 451 -22.55 0.61 16.10
CA GLU A 451 -23.39 1.34 17.06
C GLU A 451 -24.06 2.55 16.41
N ASN A 452 -23.28 3.35 15.67
CA ASN A 452 -23.74 4.52 14.94
C ASN A 452 -22.73 4.93 13.87
N SER A 453 -23.12 5.92 13.06
CA SER A 453 -22.25 6.55 12.07
C SER A 453 -22.42 8.06 12.04
N PHE A 454 -21.40 8.75 11.52
CA PHE A 454 -21.37 10.21 11.38
C PHE A 454 -20.63 10.59 10.09
N PRO A 455 -21.16 11.52 9.28
CA PRO A 455 -20.49 11.97 8.07
C PRO A 455 -19.37 12.99 8.40
N LEU A 456 -18.43 13.13 7.47
CA LEU A 456 -17.58 14.33 7.38
C LEU A 456 -18.42 15.55 6.95
N ASN A 457 -17.87 16.76 7.08
CA ASN A 457 -18.53 18.01 6.70
C ASN A 457 -18.55 18.28 5.19
N SER A 458 -17.67 17.63 4.42
CA SER A 458 -17.60 17.70 2.96
C SER A 458 -17.43 16.31 2.35
N PRO A 459 -17.96 16.08 1.14
CA PRO A 459 -17.66 14.88 0.37
C PRO A 459 -16.21 14.92 -0.13
N GLY A 460 -15.58 13.75 -0.19
CA GLY A 460 -14.30 13.61 -0.87
C GLY A 460 -14.47 13.44 -2.38
N LEU A 461 -13.37 13.57 -3.11
CA LEU A 461 -13.28 13.09 -4.48
C LEU A 461 -13.67 11.59 -4.51
N LEU A 462 -14.44 11.18 -5.52
CA LEU A 462 -14.89 9.79 -5.63
C LEU A 462 -13.69 8.85 -5.80
N GLY A 463 -13.58 7.84 -4.93
CA GLY A 463 -12.44 6.92 -4.88
C GLY A 463 -11.18 7.54 -4.27
N THR A 464 -11.32 8.64 -3.52
CA THR A 464 -10.17 9.26 -2.84
C THR A 464 -9.52 8.27 -1.86
N HIS A 465 -8.20 8.23 -1.86
CA HIS A 465 -7.47 7.56 -0.79
C HIS A 465 -7.67 8.30 0.52
N MET A 466 -7.83 7.54 1.59
CA MET A 466 -8.00 8.08 2.92
C MET A 466 -6.91 7.53 3.84
N SER A 467 -6.44 8.37 4.74
CA SER A 467 -5.66 7.94 5.88
C SER A 467 -6.25 8.56 7.13
N VAL A 468 -6.32 7.77 8.21
CA VAL A 468 -6.99 8.20 9.45
C VAL A 468 -6.09 7.95 10.64
N THR A 469 -6.21 8.78 11.66
CA THR A 469 -5.52 8.62 12.93
C THR A 469 -6.26 9.37 14.04
N THR A 470 -5.75 9.28 15.25
CA THR A 470 -6.23 10.05 16.39
C THR A 470 -5.04 10.77 17.00
N LEU A 471 -5.23 12.04 17.33
CA LEU A 471 -4.20 12.91 17.87
C LEU A 471 -4.62 13.51 19.20
N PRO A 472 -3.71 13.65 20.17
CA PRO A 472 -3.95 14.47 21.34
C PRO A 472 -4.32 15.91 20.93
N ASP A 473 -5.32 16.46 21.61
CA ASP A 473 -5.76 17.84 21.48
C ASP A 473 -5.07 18.71 22.54
N PRO A 474 -4.65 19.94 22.22
CA PRO A 474 -4.09 20.89 23.20
C PRO A 474 -4.99 21.15 24.43
N SER A 475 -6.30 20.89 24.33
CA SER A 475 -7.27 20.98 25.43
C SER A 475 -7.23 19.79 26.41
N GLY A 476 -6.44 18.75 26.13
CA GLY A 476 -6.30 17.55 26.97
C GLY A 476 -7.21 16.38 26.60
N GLY A 477 -7.93 16.47 25.48
CA GLY A 477 -8.68 15.36 24.87
C GLY A 477 -7.94 14.75 23.67
N ASP A 478 -8.69 14.02 22.82
CA ASP A 478 -8.17 13.46 21.57
C ASP A 478 -9.08 13.88 20.40
N SER A 479 -8.49 14.06 19.23
CA SER A 479 -9.12 14.46 17.99
C SER A 479 -8.97 13.37 16.93
N LEU A 480 -10.08 12.93 16.37
CA LEU A 480 -10.14 12.15 15.14
C LEU A 480 -9.58 12.98 13.99
N CYS A 481 -8.72 12.37 13.20
CA CYS A 481 -8.03 13.00 12.08
C CYS A 481 -8.29 12.18 10.80
N VAL A 482 -8.72 12.83 9.73
CA VAL A 482 -8.97 12.21 8.43
C VAL A 482 -8.28 13.02 7.34
N PHE A 483 -7.50 12.34 6.51
CA PHE A 483 -6.79 12.90 5.36
C PHE A 483 -7.39 12.32 4.09
N TYR A 484 -7.74 13.19 3.15
CA TYR A 484 -8.36 12.80 1.88
C TYR A 484 -8.21 13.96 0.87
N GLN A 485 -8.67 13.78 -0.37
CA GLN A 485 -8.69 14.84 -1.37
C GLN A 485 -10.12 15.28 -1.67
N GLU A 486 -10.35 16.58 -1.80
CA GLU A 486 -11.64 17.14 -2.25
C GLU A 486 -11.63 17.47 -3.76
N THR A 487 -10.49 17.96 -4.27
CA THR A 487 -10.33 18.51 -5.62
C THR A 487 -9.26 17.79 -6.45
N GLY A 488 -8.38 17.02 -5.81
CA GLY A 488 -7.41 16.13 -6.43
C GLY A 488 -5.97 16.66 -6.48
N SER A 489 -5.74 17.97 -6.39
CA SER A 489 -4.39 18.51 -6.16
C SER A 489 -4.12 18.85 -4.69
N ASP A 490 -5.16 18.85 -3.87
CA ASP A 490 -5.09 19.10 -2.44
C ASP A 490 -4.83 17.82 -1.63
N ILE A 491 -4.46 18.02 -0.36
CA ILE A 491 -4.68 17.06 0.70
C ILE A 491 -5.44 17.81 1.79
N THR A 492 -6.67 17.41 2.05
CA THR A 492 -7.51 17.96 3.10
C THR A 492 -7.25 17.22 4.40
N PHE A 493 -6.93 17.98 5.46
CA PHE A 493 -6.78 17.50 6.83
C PHE A 493 -8.01 17.93 7.63
N ALA A 494 -8.88 16.98 7.94
CA ALA A 494 -10.09 17.18 8.73
C ALA A 494 -9.93 16.63 10.15
N THR A 495 -10.37 17.41 11.14
CA THR A 495 -10.31 17.07 12.56
C THR A 495 -11.65 17.25 13.25
N ARG A 496 -11.92 16.41 14.24
CA ARG A 496 -13.09 16.48 15.11
C ARG A 496 -12.72 15.85 16.46
N ASP A 497 -13.21 16.42 17.56
CA ASP A 497 -13.08 15.77 18.88
C ASP A 497 -13.62 14.33 18.86
N LEU A 498 -12.91 13.44 19.55
CA LEU A 498 -13.14 12.00 19.54
C LEU A 498 -14.57 11.62 19.95
N LEU A 499 -15.14 12.32 20.93
CA LEU A 499 -16.46 12.01 21.47
C LEU A 499 -17.56 12.72 20.67
N GLN A 500 -17.40 14.02 20.44
CA GLN A 500 -18.43 14.85 19.82
C GLN A 500 -17.89 16.20 19.34
N GLY A 501 -18.50 16.74 18.28
CA GLY A 501 -18.12 18.06 17.78
C GLY A 501 -18.37 18.20 16.30
N THR A 502 -18.19 19.40 15.80
CA THR A 502 -18.21 19.70 14.37
C THR A 502 -16.82 19.43 13.77
N TRP A 503 -16.78 18.92 12.56
CA TRP A 503 -15.55 18.81 11.80
C TRP A 503 -15.00 20.19 11.45
N THR A 504 -13.70 20.37 11.64
CA THR A 504 -12.91 21.46 11.08
C THR A 504 -11.96 20.90 10.04
N SER A 505 -11.74 21.61 8.93
CA SER A 505 -10.86 21.14 7.87
C SER A 505 -9.95 22.26 7.36
N THR A 506 -8.76 21.87 6.91
CA THR A 506 -7.81 22.74 6.22
C THR A 506 -7.13 21.96 5.11
N SER A 507 -6.81 22.60 3.99
CA SER A 507 -5.93 22.01 2.99
C SER A 507 -4.47 22.17 3.42
N LEU A 508 -3.68 21.11 3.24
CA LEU A 508 -2.24 21.14 3.45
C LEU A 508 -1.56 21.86 2.29
N VAL A 509 -0.52 22.63 2.61
CA VAL A 509 0.33 23.25 1.58
C VAL A 509 1.31 22.20 1.08
N ILE A 510 1.21 21.85 -0.20
CA ILE A 510 2.13 20.91 -0.85
C ILE A 510 3.10 21.72 -1.73
N PRO A 511 4.41 21.76 -1.41
CA PRO A 511 5.38 22.50 -2.21
C PRO A 511 5.61 21.86 -3.58
N ASP A 512 5.59 22.66 -4.65
CA ASP A 512 5.89 22.19 -6.01
C ASP A 512 7.35 21.72 -6.15
N SER A 513 8.28 22.43 -5.51
CA SER A 513 9.73 22.17 -5.54
C SER A 513 10.23 21.55 -4.26
#